data_AF-A0A3L7RWF2-F1
#
_entry.id   AF-A0A3L7RWF2-F1
#
_cell.length_a   1.000
_cell.length_b   1.000
_cell.length_c   1.000
_cell.angle_alpha   90.00
_cell.angle_beta   90.00
_cell.angle_gamma   90.00
#
_symmetry.space_group_name_H-M   'P 1'
#
loop_
_entity.id
_entity.type
_entity.pdbx_description
1 polymer ?
#
loop_
_entity_poly.entity_id
_entity_poly.type
_entity_poly.pdbx_seq_one_letter_code
_entity_poly.pdbx_strand_id
1 'polypeptide(L)'
;MKLFRHRRPSLKTVLGVTKAKKRLKKELGITALLKPVRWWGSAKRTAKRRIGYESTPWRIARNGVPRPGGCLVSFLTFFAGILGLFGIAMLASIFCPMA
;
A
#
# COMPACT_ATOMS: atom_id res chain seq x y z
N MET A 1 17.21 -2.60 1.52
CA MET A 1 16.28 -3.65 1.02
C MET A 1 15.89 -4.54 2.19
N LYS A 2 14.61 -4.78 2.47
CA LYS A 2 14.20 -5.81 3.46
C LYS A 2 14.46 -7.18 2.82
N LEU A 3 15.67 -7.71 3.01
CA LEU A 3 16.15 -8.92 2.32
C LEU A 3 15.34 -10.17 2.69
N PHE A 4 14.69 -10.18 3.85
CA PHE A 4 13.82 -11.27 4.26
C PHE A 4 12.48 -10.73 4.75
N ARG A 5 11.42 -10.96 3.96
CA ARG A 5 10.05 -10.90 4.47
C ARG A 5 9.78 -12.23 5.16
N HIS A 6 9.73 -12.24 6.49
CA HIS A 6 9.39 -13.44 7.23
C HIS A 6 7.99 -13.91 6.81
N ARG A 7 7.92 -15.10 6.21
CA ARG A 7 6.67 -15.81 5.91
C ARG A 7 6.78 -17.17 6.58
N ARG A 8 5.70 -17.60 7.26
CA ARG A 8 5.67 -18.93 7.89
C ARG A 8 5.84 -20.01 6.80
N PRO A 9 6.86 -20.88 6.91
CA PRO A 9 7.09 -21.92 5.92
C PRO A 9 5.99 -23.00 6.01
N SER A 10 5.59 -23.54 4.87
CA SER A 10 4.70 -24.70 4.81
C SER A 10 5.46 -25.99 5.15
N LEU A 11 4.76 -27.03 5.62
CA LEU A 11 5.36 -28.34 5.96
C LEU A 11 6.21 -28.92 4.82
N LYS A 12 5.77 -28.79 3.56
CA LYS A 12 6.49 -29.24 2.35
C LYS A 12 7.82 -28.48 2.12
N THR A 13 7.95 -27.28 2.71
CA THR A 13 9.18 -26.48 2.69
C THR A 13 10.15 -26.94 3.77
N VAL A 14 9.63 -27.24 4.96
CA VAL A 14 10.41 -27.79 6.09
C VAL A 14 10.96 -29.17 5.73
N LEU A 15 10.13 -30.03 5.15
CA LEU A 15 10.49 -31.38 4.68
C LEU A 15 11.41 -31.38 3.43
N GLY A 16 11.82 -30.22 2.91
CA GLY A 16 12.79 -30.14 1.80
C GLY A 16 12.29 -30.55 0.41
N VAL A 17 11.09 -31.12 0.29
CA VAL A 17 10.48 -31.59 -0.98
C VAL A 17 10.48 -30.50 -2.05
N THR A 18 10.23 -29.25 -1.67
CA THR A 18 10.25 -28.11 -2.60
C THR A 18 11.65 -27.78 -3.14
N LYS A 19 12.72 -28.02 -2.36
CA LYS A 19 14.11 -27.84 -2.83
C LYS A 19 14.46 -28.91 -3.86
N ALA A 20 14.11 -30.17 -3.60
CA ALA A 20 14.33 -31.28 -4.54
C ALA A 20 13.62 -31.04 -5.87
N LYS A 21 12.32 -30.69 -5.84
CA LYS A 21 11.54 -30.35 -7.05
C LYS A 21 12.16 -29.19 -7.85
N LYS A 22 12.74 -28.19 -7.18
CA LYS A 22 13.42 -27.06 -7.84
C LYS A 22 14.75 -27.46 -8.47
N ARG A 23 15.51 -28.37 -7.86
CA ARG A 23 16.76 -28.90 -8.43
C ARG A 23 16.48 -29.68 -9.72
N LEU A 24 15.55 -30.61 -9.67
CA LEU A 24 15.12 -31.37 -10.84
C LEU A 24 14.67 -30.47 -12.00
N LYS A 25 13.86 -29.43 -11.73
CA LYS A 25 13.45 -28.47 -12.76
C LYS A 25 14.57 -27.61 -13.35
N LYS A 26 15.70 -27.48 -12.64
CA LYS A 26 16.89 -26.79 -13.16
C LYS A 26 17.73 -27.75 -14.00
N GLU A 27 17.95 -28.96 -13.52
CA GLU A 27 18.69 -30.02 -14.22
C GLU A 27 18.00 -30.42 -15.53
N LEU A 28 16.67 -30.54 -15.52
CA LEU A 28 15.86 -30.82 -16.71
C LEU A 28 15.79 -29.64 -17.72
N GLY A 29 16.48 -28.52 -17.48
CA GLY A 29 16.48 -27.36 -18.39
C GLY A 29 15.15 -26.58 -18.51
N ILE A 30 14.05 -27.09 -17.94
CA ILE A 30 12.71 -26.48 -17.96
C ILE A 30 12.73 -25.04 -17.45
N THR A 31 13.56 -24.77 -16.43
CA THR A 31 13.71 -23.42 -15.87
C THR A 31 14.35 -22.44 -16.86
N ALA A 32 15.27 -22.90 -17.69
CA ALA A 32 15.92 -22.08 -18.72
C ALA A 32 14.94 -21.79 -19.86
N LEU A 33 14.16 -22.79 -20.30
CA LEU A 33 13.14 -22.64 -21.33
C LEU A 33 12.05 -21.62 -20.96
N LEU A 34 11.64 -21.61 -19.69
CA LEU A 34 10.63 -20.66 -19.18
C LEU A 34 11.21 -19.29 -18.78
N LYS A 35 12.55 -19.15 -18.77
CA LYS A 35 13.23 -17.91 -18.41
C LYS A 35 12.81 -16.73 -19.30
N PRO A 36 12.77 -16.82 -20.65
CA PRO A 36 12.33 -15.71 -21.48
C PRO A 36 10.88 -15.30 -21.18
N VAL A 37 9.94 -16.23 -21.13
CA VAL A 37 8.53 -15.87 -20.83
C VAL A 37 8.41 -15.17 -19.46
N ARG A 38 9.20 -15.58 -18.47
CA ARG A 38 9.20 -14.97 -17.12
C ARG A 38 10.04 -13.69 -17.00
N TRP A 39 10.97 -13.43 -17.93
CA TRP A 39 11.93 -12.33 -17.84
C TRP A 39 11.19 -10.98 -17.81
N TRP A 40 10.18 -10.81 -18.67
CA TRP A 40 9.40 -9.59 -18.78
C TRP A 40 8.75 -9.14 -17.46
N GLY A 41 8.02 -10.05 -16.80
CA GLY A 41 7.36 -9.75 -15.52
C GLY A 41 8.35 -9.44 -14.40
N SER A 42 9.52 -10.08 -14.40
CA SER A 42 10.58 -9.80 -13.43
C SER A 42 11.25 -8.45 -13.70
N ALA A 43 11.51 -8.11 -14.97
CA ALA A 43 12.10 -6.85 -15.39
C ALA A 43 11.19 -5.67 -15.02
N LYS A 44 9.88 -5.77 -15.32
CA LYS A 44 8.89 -4.74 -14.94
C LYS A 44 8.86 -4.51 -13.43
N ARG A 45 8.92 -5.56 -12.60
CA ARG A 45 8.96 -5.43 -11.12
C ARG A 45 10.25 -4.80 -10.63
N THR A 46 11.39 -5.18 -11.20
CA THR A 46 12.69 -4.59 -10.86
C THR A 46 12.74 -3.11 -11.24
N ALA A 47 12.25 -2.76 -12.43
CA ALA A 47 12.14 -1.37 -12.87
C ALA A 47 11.27 -0.54 -11.92
N LYS A 48 10.07 -1.02 -11.55
CA LYS A 48 9.21 -0.35 -10.57
C LYS A 48 9.90 -0.13 -9.21
N ARG A 49 10.72 -1.06 -8.75
CA ARG A 49 11.49 -0.90 -7.49
C ARG A 49 12.63 0.11 -7.63
N ARG A 50 13.33 0.11 -8.76
CA ARG A 50 14.42 1.07 -9.04
C ARG A 50 13.92 2.50 -9.17
N ILE A 51 12.78 2.69 -9.84
CA ILE A 51 12.13 4.00 -10.02
C ILE A 51 11.48 4.49 -8.71
N GLY A 52 11.54 3.71 -7.62
CA GLY A 52 10.91 4.11 -6.36
C GLY A 52 9.38 4.11 -6.41
N TYR A 53 8.78 3.42 -7.39
CA TYR A 53 7.32 3.37 -7.58
C TYR A 53 6.57 2.71 -6.41
N GLU A 54 7.29 1.87 -5.63
CA GLU A 54 6.80 1.27 -4.38
C GLU A 54 7.18 2.05 -3.11
N SER A 55 7.82 3.21 -3.25
CA SER A 55 8.08 4.09 -2.11
C SER A 55 6.76 4.57 -1.49
N THR A 56 6.76 4.79 -0.18
CA THR A 56 5.64 5.34 0.57
C THR A 56 5.05 6.61 -0.07
N PRO A 57 5.85 7.63 -0.46
CA PRO A 57 5.31 8.83 -1.11
C PRO A 57 4.64 8.54 -2.45
N TRP A 58 5.21 7.66 -3.28
CA TRP A 58 4.60 7.32 -4.57
C TRP A 58 3.34 6.45 -4.44
N ARG A 59 3.24 5.68 -3.35
CA ARG A 59 2.04 4.94 -2.98
C ARG A 59 0.92 5.87 -2.52
N ILE A 60 1.28 6.93 -1.79
CA ILE A 60 0.38 8.01 -1.37
C ILE A 60 -0.09 8.84 -2.57
N ALA A 61 0.82 9.18 -3.49
CA ALA A 61 0.48 9.94 -4.67
C ALA A 61 -0.52 9.23 -5.60
N ARG A 62 -0.47 7.88 -5.69
CA ARG A 62 -1.43 7.09 -6.49
C ARG A 62 -2.72 6.74 -5.79
N ASN A 63 -2.64 6.35 -4.52
CA ASN A 63 -3.80 5.81 -3.79
C ASN A 63 -4.47 6.88 -2.89
N GLY A 64 -3.98 8.12 -2.93
CA GLY A 64 -4.35 9.16 -1.98
C GLY A 64 -3.65 9.01 -0.63
N VAL A 65 -3.69 10.08 0.16
CA VAL A 65 -3.21 10.07 1.55
C VAL A 65 -3.94 8.97 2.32
N PRO A 66 -3.24 8.10 3.07
CA PRO A 66 -3.88 7.13 3.94
C PRO A 66 -4.69 7.93 4.96
N ARG A 67 -6.02 8.00 4.80
CA ARG A 67 -6.91 8.66 5.75
C ARG A 67 -6.91 7.83 7.03
N PRO A 68 -6.20 8.25 8.10
CA PRO A 68 -6.18 7.50 9.33
C PRO A 68 -7.55 7.71 9.99
N GLY A 69 -8.46 6.76 9.82
CA GLY A 69 -9.85 6.85 10.28
C GLY A 69 -10.91 6.95 9.17
N GLY A 70 -10.53 6.77 7.90
CA GLY A 70 -11.49 6.65 6.79
C GLY A 70 -12.29 7.93 6.50
N CYS A 71 -13.43 7.78 5.83
CA CYS A 71 -14.30 8.91 5.47
C CYS A 71 -14.98 9.57 6.69
N LEU A 72 -15.16 8.80 7.77
CA LEU A 72 -15.90 9.22 8.96
C LEU A 72 -15.24 10.41 9.68
N VAL A 73 -13.90 10.39 9.80
CA VAL A 73 -13.15 11.51 10.42
C VAL A 73 -13.23 12.77 9.54
N SER A 74 -13.23 12.62 8.21
CA SER A 74 -13.42 13.75 7.29
C SER A 74 -14.82 14.36 7.40
N PHE A 75 -15.86 13.55 7.55
CA PHE A 75 -17.22 14.07 7.76
C PHE A 75 -17.36 14.74 9.13
N LEU A 76 -16.86 14.14 10.21
CA LEU A 76 -16.94 14.70 11.56
C LEU A 76 -16.24 16.06 11.68
N THR A 77 -15.05 16.21 11.09
CA THR A 77 -14.33 17.49 11.09
C THR A 77 -15.02 18.56 10.25
N PHE A 78 -15.62 18.18 9.13
CA PHE A 78 -16.38 19.11 8.29
C PHE A 78 -17.67 19.59 8.98
N PHE A 79 -18.45 18.68 9.58
CA PHE A 79 -19.65 19.03 10.34
C PHE A 79 -19.34 19.83 11.60
N ALA A 80 -18.27 19.48 12.33
CA ALA A 80 -17.82 20.26 13.49
C ALA A 80 -17.39 21.68 13.09
N GLY A 81 -16.72 21.84 11.94
CA GLY A 81 -16.36 23.14 11.39
C GLY A 81 -17.58 23.98 11.00
N ILE A 82 -18.58 23.37 10.34
CA ILE A 82 -19.84 24.06 9.98
C ILE A 82 -20.63 24.46 11.22
N LEU A 83 -20.78 23.56 12.20
CA LEU A 83 -21.47 23.86 13.46
C LEU A 83 -20.74 24.95 14.26
N GLY A 84 -19.40 24.95 14.26
CA GLY A 84 -18.59 26.00 14.88
C GLY A 84 -18.78 27.37 14.22
N LEU A 85 -18.74 27.43 12.88
CA LEU A 85 -18.99 28.66 12.13
C LEU A 85 -20.41 29.20 12.33
N PHE A 86 -21.40 28.30 12.36
CA PHE A 86 -22.79 28.66 12.63
C PHE A 86 -22.99 29.16 14.06
N GLY A 87 -22.34 28.53 15.04
CA GLY A 87 -22.35 28.97 16.43
C GLY A 87 -21.72 30.35 16.64
N ILE A 88 -20.59 30.63 15.97
CA ILE A 88 -19.94 31.95 16.01
C ILE A 88 -20.83 33.00 15.33
N ALA A 89 -21.47 32.67 14.21
CA ALA A 89 -22.40 33.57 13.52
C ALA A 89 -23.64 33.88 14.38
N MET A 90 -24.23 32.89 15.05
CA MET A 90 -25.35 33.14 15.99
C MET A 90 -24.92 33.97 17.19
N LEU A 91 -23.72 33.75 17.73
CA LEU A 91 -23.21 34.54 18.85
C LEU A 91 -22.99 36.00 18.44
N ALA A 92 -22.52 36.24 17.21
CA ALA A 92 -22.39 37.58 16.63
C ALA A 92 -23.76 38.24 16.41
N SER A 93 -24.81 37.50 16.02
CA SER A 93 -26.17 38.03 15.89
C SER A 93 -26.83 38.36 17.24
N ILE A 94 -26.52 37.62 18.31
CA ILE A 94 -27.06 37.85 19.67
C ILE A 94 -26.36 39.02 20.37
N PHE A 95 -25.07 39.25 20.11
CA PHE A 95 -24.32 40.39 20.67
C PHE A 95 -24.41 41.67 19.82
N CYS A 96 -24.99 41.60 18.62
CA CYS A 96 -25.25 42.75 17.74
C CYS A 96 -26.73 43.19 17.68
N PRO A 97 -27.44 43.39 18.81
CA PRO A 97 -28.59 44.27 18.84
C PRO A 97 -28.36 45.40 19.86
N MET A 98 -27.31 46.19 19.68
CA MET A 98 -27.16 47.49 20.34
C MET A 98 -26.11 48.32 19.59
N ALA A 99 -26.48 48.75 18.39
CA ALA A 99 -25.92 49.92 17.72
C ALA A 99 -27.09 50.74 17.18
#